data_AF-A0A9D4H117-F1
#
_entry.id   AF-A0A9D4H117-F1
#
_cell.length_a   1.000
_cell.length_b   1.000
_cell.length_c   1.000
_cell.angle_alpha   90.00
_cell.angle_beta   90.00
_cell.angle_gamma   90.00
#
_symmetry.space_group_name_H-M   'P 1'
#
loop_
_entity.id
_entity.type
_entity.pdbx_description
1 polymer ?
#
loop_
_entity_poly.entity_id
_entity_poly.type
_entity_poly.pdbx_seq_one_letter_code
_entity_poly.pdbx_strand_id
1 'polypeptide(L)'
;MDGWMDGWMDGWMDGWMDGWMDGWMDGWMDGWMDGWMDGWMDGWMDGWMDGWMDGWMDGWMDGWMDGWMDGWMDGWMDGWMDGWMDGWMDGWMDGWMDGWMDGWMDGWMDYYFII
;
A
#
# COMPACT_ATOMS: atom_id res chain seq x y z
N MET A 1 -33.05 68.46 -35.95
CA MET A 1 -32.46 67.24 -36.56
C MET A 1 -31.58 66.53 -35.53
N ASP A 2 -31.85 66.76 -34.24
CA ASP A 2 -30.82 66.65 -33.20
C ASP A 2 -31.07 65.44 -32.29
N GLY A 3 -32.34 65.10 -32.03
CA GLY A 3 -32.69 63.93 -31.20
C GLY A 3 -32.39 62.55 -31.81
N TRP A 4 -32.06 62.46 -33.10
CA TRP A 4 -31.66 61.19 -33.75
C TRP A 4 -30.16 60.91 -33.56
N MET A 5 -29.34 61.96 -33.47
CA MET A 5 -27.91 61.81 -33.14
C MET A 5 -27.74 61.52 -31.65
N ASP A 6 -28.47 62.24 -30.80
CA ASP A 6 -28.42 62.05 -29.35
C ASP A 6 -28.87 60.63 -28.95
N GLY A 7 -30.03 60.17 -29.45
CA GLY A 7 -30.53 58.82 -29.14
C GLY A 7 -29.67 57.67 -29.68
N TRP A 8 -28.91 57.90 -30.75
CA TRP A 8 -27.98 56.91 -31.29
C TRP A 8 -26.65 56.87 -30.52
N MET A 9 -26.14 58.03 -30.09
CA MET A 9 -24.97 58.10 -29.22
C MET A 9 -25.25 57.51 -27.84
N ASP A 10 -26.39 57.85 -27.23
CA ASP A 10 -26.77 57.34 -25.91
C ASP A 10 -26.99 55.82 -25.96
N GLY A 11 -27.77 55.32 -26.92
CA GLY A 11 -28.02 53.88 -27.03
C GLY A 11 -26.77 53.05 -27.36
N TRP A 12 -25.79 53.63 -28.07
CA TRP A 12 -24.53 52.96 -28.36
C TRP A 12 -23.56 53.01 -27.18
N MET A 13 -23.47 54.13 -26.46
CA MET A 13 -22.65 54.23 -25.24
C MET A 13 -23.19 53.34 -24.13
N ASP A 14 -24.50 53.35 -23.89
CA ASP A 14 -25.12 52.53 -22.84
C ASP A 14 -25.00 51.05 -23.18
N GLY A 15 -25.37 50.63 -24.40
CA GLY A 15 -25.29 49.23 -24.80
C GLY A 15 -23.86 48.68 -24.85
N TRP A 16 -22.87 49.51 -25.16
CA TRP A 16 -21.46 49.10 -25.15
C TRP A 16 -20.87 49.10 -23.74
N MET A 17 -21.17 50.09 -22.90
CA MET A 17 -20.72 50.11 -21.50
C MET A 17 -21.32 48.96 -20.71
N ASP A 18 -22.64 48.75 -20.81
CA ASP A 18 -23.32 47.67 -20.08
C ASP A 18 -22.85 46.30 -20.57
N GLY A 19 -22.86 46.08 -21.89
CA GLY A 19 -22.44 44.79 -22.45
C GLY A 19 -20.97 44.46 -22.21
N TRP A 20 -20.09 45.46 -22.17
CA TRP A 20 -18.67 45.26 -21.88
C TRP A 20 -18.39 45.13 -20.38
N MET A 21 -19.01 45.93 -19.51
CA MET A 21 -18.86 45.80 -18.06
C MET A 21 -19.43 44.48 -17.57
N ASP A 22 -20.64 44.11 -17.98
CA ASP A 22 -21.29 42.87 -17.54
C ASP A 22 -20.53 41.66 -18.08
N GLY A 23 -20.21 41.64 -19.38
CA GLY A 23 -19.51 40.50 -19.97
C GLY A 23 -18.08 40.32 -19.45
N TRP A 24 -17.39 41.41 -19.11
CA TRP A 24 -16.05 41.35 -18.54
C TRP A 24 -16.05 41.04 -17.05
N MET A 25 -16.95 41.64 -16.26
CA MET A 25 -17.08 41.31 -14.84
C MET A 25 -17.53 39.87 -14.65
N ASP A 26 -18.59 39.43 -15.32
CA ASP A 26 -19.11 38.07 -15.17
C ASP A 26 -18.07 37.05 -15.68
N GLY A 27 -17.54 37.25 -16.89
CA GLY A 27 -16.58 36.30 -17.47
C GLY A 27 -15.25 36.21 -16.71
N TRP A 28 -14.75 37.32 -16.18
CA TRP A 28 -13.51 37.31 -15.40
C TRP A 28 -13.73 36.80 -13.98
N MET A 29 -14.82 37.20 -13.34
CA MET A 29 -15.11 36.85 -11.95
C MET A 29 -15.53 35.37 -11.84
N ASP A 30 -16.39 34.89 -12.74
CA ASP A 30 -16.76 33.46 -12.81
C ASP A 30 -15.55 32.62 -13.23
N GLY A 31 -14.85 32.99 -14.31
CA GLY A 31 -13.72 32.20 -14.80
C GLY A 31 -12.54 32.13 -13.82
N TRP A 32 -12.30 33.19 -13.05
CA TRP A 32 -11.25 33.21 -12.04
C TRP A 32 -11.68 32.54 -10.74
N MET A 33 -12.91 32.77 -10.25
CA MET A 33 -13.40 32.07 -9.06
C MET A 33 -13.52 30.58 -9.32
N ASP A 34 -14.18 30.15 -10.40
CA ASP A 34 -14.37 28.73 -10.70
C ASP A 34 -13.02 28.06 -10.97
N GLY A 35 -12.18 28.65 -11.83
CA GLY A 35 -10.89 28.04 -12.18
C GLY A 35 -9.90 27.95 -11.01
N TRP A 36 -9.90 28.94 -10.12
CA TRP A 36 -9.01 28.92 -8.95
C TRP A 36 -9.57 28.04 -7.82
N MET A 37 -10.87 28.12 -7.58
CA MET A 37 -11.53 27.38 -6.51
C MET A 37 -11.58 25.88 -6.85
N ASP A 38 -11.98 25.51 -8.07
CA ASP A 38 -11.98 24.11 -8.51
C ASP A 38 -10.55 23.57 -8.63
N GLY A 39 -9.65 24.31 -9.31
CA GLY A 39 -8.29 23.82 -9.53
C GLY A 39 -7.46 23.67 -8.24
N TRP A 40 -7.66 24.56 -7.26
CA TRP A 40 -6.98 24.45 -5.97
C TRP A 40 -7.61 23.41 -5.08
N MET A 41 -8.95 23.35 -5.03
CA MET A 41 -9.68 22.44 -4.17
C MET A 41 -9.54 21.00 -4.68
N ASP A 42 -9.70 20.74 -5.97
CA ASP A 42 -9.49 19.41 -6.57
C ASP A 42 -8.02 19.00 -6.48
N GLY A 43 -7.09 19.87 -6.88
CA GLY A 43 -5.66 19.53 -6.88
C GLY A 43 -5.09 19.27 -5.49
N TRP A 44 -5.55 20.01 -4.47
CA TRP A 44 -5.11 19.80 -3.09
C TRP A 44 -5.81 18.61 -2.44
N MET A 45 -7.11 18.45 -2.67
CA MET A 45 -7.90 17.39 -2.08
C MET A 45 -7.52 16.03 -2.69
N ASP A 46 -7.43 15.92 -4.01
CA ASP A 46 -7.01 14.69 -4.70
C ASP A 46 -5.55 14.38 -4.39
N GLY A 47 -4.63 15.35 -4.53
CA GLY A 47 -3.21 15.11 -4.32
C GLY A 47 -2.85 14.74 -2.87
N TRP A 48 -3.53 15.32 -1.88
CA TRP A 48 -3.30 14.99 -0.48
C TRP A 48 -3.99 13.70 -0.08
N MET A 49 -5.23 13.48 -0.54
CA MET A 49 -6.02 12.32 -0.18
C MET A 49 -5.45 11.06 -0.84
N ASP A 50 -5.14 11.10 -2.14
CA ASP A 50 -4.51 9.97 -2.86
C ASP A 50 -3.11 9.71 -2.33
N GLY A 51 -2.25 10.74 -2.25
CA GLY A 51 -0.86 10.56 -1.82
C GLY A 51 -0.71 10.06 -0.39
N TRP A 52 -1.59 10.49 0.53
CA TRP A 52 -1.58 10.02 1.91
C TRP A 52 -2.22 8.64 2.06
N MET A 53 -3.34 8.39 1.37
CA MET A 53 -4.08 7.14 1.48
C MET A 53 -3.33 5.99 0.80
N ASP A 54 -2.78 6.21 -0.41
CA ASP A 54 -1.96 5.24 -1.12
C ASP A 54 -0.64 4.98 -0.37
N GLY A 55 0.08 6.04 0.01
CA GLY A 55 1.36 5.88 0.70
C GLY A 55 1.24 5.22 2.08
N TRP A 56 0.13 5.44 2.79
CA TRP A 56 -0.12 4.81 4.09
C TRP A 56 -0.69 3.39 3.94
N MET A 57 -1.65 3.15 3.03
CA MET A 57 -2.15 1.79 2.79
C MET A 57 -1.06 0.91 2.24
N ASP A 58 -0.37 1.30 1.16
CA ASP A 58 0.65 0.45 0.54
C ASP A 58 1.83 0.24 1.49
N GLY A 59 2.35 1.30 2.10
CA GLY A 59 3.51 1.18 2.98
C GLY A 59 3.23 0.38 4.26
N TRP A 60 2.03 0.50 4.84
CA TRP A 60 1.67 -0.27 6.03
C TRP A 60 1.25 -1.69 5.69
N MET A 61 0.47 -1.88 4.63
CA MET A 61 -0.04 -3.19 4.23
C MET A 61 1.08 -4.05 3.67
N ASP A 62 1.94 -3.56 2.78
CA ASP A 62 3.09 -4.31 2.26
C ASP A 62 4.10 -4.56 3.38
N GLY A 63 4.49 -3.54 4.14
CA GLY A 63 5.49 -3.69 5.19
C GLY A 63 5.07 -4.62 6.34
N TRP A 64 3.79 -4.61 6.71
CA TRP A 64 3.27 -5.51 7.74
C TRP A 64 3.00 -6.91 7.20
N MET A 65 2.43 -7.02 6.00
CA MET A 65 2.06 -8.30 5.41
C MET A 65 3.32 -9.08 4.99
N ASP A 66 4.28 -8.45 4.30
CA ASP A 66 5.54 -9.10 3.93
C ASP A 66 6.38 -9.40 5.17
N GLY A 67 6.56 -8.43 6.07
CA GLY A 67 7.39 -8.64 7.27
C GLY A 67 6.84 -9.70 8.23
N TRP A 68 5.51 -9.78 8.38
CA TRP A 68 4.88 -10.79 9.23
C TRP A 68 4.79 -12.14 8.53
N MET A 69 4.43 -12.17 7.26
CA MET A 69 4.26 -13.41 6.51
C MET A 69 5.61 -14.08 6.25
N ASP A 70 6.62 -13.35 5.79
CA ASP A 70 7.97 -13.90 5.60
C ASP A 70 8.60 -14.29 6.94
N GLY A 71 8.56 -13.40 7.94
CA GLY A 71 9.19 -13.67 9.24
C GLY A 71 8.54 -14.84 10.01
N TRP A 72 7.22 -14.99 9.91
CA TRP A 72 6.50 -16.09 10.55
C TRP A 72 6.63 -17.38 9.75
N MET A 73 6.50 -17.32 8.42
CA MET A 73 6.53 -18.49 7.56
C MET A 73 7.95 -19.07 7.48
N ASP A 74 8.98 -18.27 7.28
CA ASP A 74 10.37 -18.72 7.28
C ASP A 74 10.78 -19.21 8.68
N GLY A 75 10.52 -18.41 9.72
CA GLY A 75 10.92 -18.78 11.09
C GLY A 75 10.22 -20.03 11.62
N TRP A 76 8.95 -20.24 11.27
CA TRP A 76 8.21 -21.43 11.68
C TRP A 76 8.55 -22.65 10.81
N MET A 77 8.66 -22.46 9.50
CA MET A 77 8.94 -23.55 8.56
C MET A 77 10.37 -24.06 8.73
N ASP A 78 11.36 -23.17 8.78
CA ASP A 78 12.77 -23.56 9.02
C ASP A 78 12.93 -24.15 10.41
N GLY A 79 12.42 -23.48 11.46
CA GLY A 79 12.57 -23.96 12.83
C GLY A 79 11.87 -25.30 13.11
N TRP A 80 10.70 -25.54 12.50
CA TRP A 80 9.99 -26.80 12.65
C TRP A 80 10.59 -27.90 11.77
N MET A 81 10.95 -27.59 10.53
CA MET A 81 11.48 -28.56 9.59
C MET A 81 12.88 -29.00 10.00
N ASP A 82 13.78 -28.07 10.34
CA ASP A 82 15.12 -28.40 10.84
C ASP A 82 15.03 -29.12 12.19
N GLY A 83 14.26 -28.59 13.15
CA GLY A 83 14.15 -29.19 14.48
C GLY A 83 13.52 -30.58 14.48
N TRP A 84 12.54 -30.83 13.60
CA TRP A 84 11.92 -32.15 13.47
C TRP A 84 12.79 -33.11 12.67
N MET A 85 13.42 -32.65 11.60
CA MET A 85 14.25 -33.49 10.75
C MET A 85 15.55 -33.90 11.45
N ASP A 86 16.23 -32.96 12.12
CA ASP A 86 17.42 -33.23 12.91
C ASP A 86 17.06 -34.10 14.13
N GLY A 87 16.04 -33.71 14.90
CA GLY A 87 15.64 -34.46 16.09
C GLY A 87 15.16 -35.88 15.79
N TRP A 88 14.50 -36.10 14.64
CA TRP A 88 14.05 -37.42 14.22
C TRP A 88 15.18 -38.24 13.60
N MET A 89 16.03 -37.65 12.74
CA MET A 89 17.19 -38.36 12.18
C MET A 89 18.16 -38.75 13.29
N ASP A 90 18.58 -37.81 14.12
CA ASP A 90 19.55 -38.07 15.18
C ASP A 90 18.96 -39.05 16.20
N GLY A 91 17.74 -38.80 16.69
CA GLY A 91 17.11 -39.65 17.70
C GLY A 91 16.82 -41.07 17.21
N TRP A 92 16.41 -41.23 15.94
CA TRP A 92 16.15 -42.56 15.38
C TRP A 92 17.44 -43.28 15.00
N MET A 93 18.40 -42.58 14.41
CA MET A 93 19.66 -43.16 13.97
C MET A 93 20.52 -43.55 15.17
N ASP A 94 20.67 -42.66 16.17
CA ASP A 94 21.41 -42.98 17.40
C ASP A 94 20.68 -44.05 18.20
N GLY A 95 19.37 -43.91 18.42
CA GLY A 95 18.61 -44.88 19.22
C GLY A 95 18.54 -46.28 18.61
N TRP A 96 18.46 -46.38 17.27
CA TRP A 96 18.47 -47.67 16.58
C TRP A 96 19.88 -48.27 16.52
N MET A 97 20.89 -47.45 16.26
CA MET A 97 22.27 -47.92 16.13
C MET A 97 22.85 -48.33 17.48
N ASP A 98 22.64 -47.53 18.53
CA ASP A 98 23.04 -47.85 19.90
C ASP A 98 22.25 -49.03 20.44
N GLY A 99 20.92 -49.02 20.32
CA GLY A 99 20.08 -50.11 20.82
C GLY A 99 20.33 -51.46 20.12
N TRP A 100 20.67 -51.44 18.83
CA TRP A 100 21.03 -52.65 18.09
C TRP A 100 22.45 -53.12 18.41
N MET A 101 23.44 -52.22 18.51
CA MET A 101 24.80 -52.58 18.90
C MET A 101 24.86 -53.12 20.33
N ASP A 102 24.22 -52.43 21.27
CA ASP A 102 24.19 -52.83 22.69
C ASP A 102 23.45 -54.16 22.85
N GLY A 103 22.26 -54.30 22.25
CA GLY A 103 21.49 -55.54 22.34
C GLY A 103 22.18 -56.74 21.68
N TRP A 104 22.95 -56.52 20.62
CA TRP A 104 23.71 -57.58 19.95
C TRP A 104 24.98 -57.93 20.72
N MET A 105 25.70 -56.95 21.27
CA MET A 105 26.88 -57.17 22.12
C MET A 105 26.51 -57.87 23.43
N ASP A 106 25.47 -57.41 24.12
CA ASP A 106 25.02 -58.01 25.38
C ASP A 106 24.50 -59.43 25.15
N GLY A 107 23.69 -59.63 24.11
CA GLY A 107 23.18 -60.95 23.74
C GLY A 107 24.29 -61.94 23.35
N TRP A 108 25.35 -61.47 22.66
CA TRP A 108 26.51 -62.31 22.36
C TRP A 108 27.35 -62.63 23.59
N MET A 109 27.60 -61.65 24.46
CA MET A 109 28.36 -61.85 25.69
C MET A 109 27.63 -62.83 26.62
N ASP A 110 26.31 -62.70 26.77
CA ASP A 110 25.51 -63.61 27.59
C ASP A 110 25.49 -65.04 27.03
N TYR A 111 25.38 -65.20 25.71
CA TYR A 111 25.32 -66.54 25.09
C TYR A 111 26.66 -67.29 25.16
N TYR A 112 27.79 -66.58 25.07
CA TYR A 112 29.13 -67.18 25.11
C TYR A 112 29.72 -67.31 26.51
N PHE A 113 29.13 -66.68 27.53
CA PHE A 113 29.55 -66.84 28.93
C PHE A 113 28.72 -67.88 29.69
N ILE A 114 27.57 -68.28 29.14
CA ILE A 114 26.66 -69.31 29.71
C ILE A 114 26.97 -70.72 29.14
N ILE A 115 27.78 -70.84 28.09
CA ILE A 115 28.30 -72.11 27.54
C ILE A 115 29.78 -72.24 27.90
#